data_AF-A0A0Q5D2P4-F1
#
_entry.id   AF-A0A0Q5D2P4-F1
#
_cell.length_a   1.000
_cell.length_b   1.000
_cell.length_c   1.000
_cell.angle_alpha   90.00
_cell.angle_beta   90.00
_cell.angle_gamma   90.00
#
_symmetry.space_group_name_H-M   'P 1'
#
loop_
_entity.id
_entity.type
_entity.pdbx_description
1 polymer ?
#
loop_
_entity_poly.entity_id
_entity_poly.type
_entity_poly.pdbx_seq_one_letter_code
_entity_poly.pdbx_strand_id
1 'polypeptide(L)'
;MKNLSEYHPYWSADLARRYDKRASEVRMTLRSNAAISHERLLVAEYGSMSREEFDLRVDLAKTADVLRQRWLTGSRTIVDPSMNLGPDLTGDRLLGLAASEPIYVHLGASATVYAAENILLDGLYIERLSRDGEADMFGMGVVCRPFVQADHRMSLADLLYGQSVVSYGLTPSLNADADIDVVVKDPALDDPLFHTAFLAAVNGVAGNVAGFGNGAPVRGGFSL
;
A
#
# COMPACT_ATOMS: atom_id res chain seq x y z
N MET A 1 16.97 12.34 8.46
CA MET A 1 16.43 12.27 7.08
C MET A 1 15.82 10.90 6.93
N LYS A 2 14.50 10.80 6.67
CA LYS A 2 13.88 9.50 6.38
C LYS A 2 14.35 8.99 5.02
N ASN A 3 14.51 7.69 4.90
CA ASN A 3 14.93 7.07 3.65
C ASN A 3 13.72 6.93 2.73
N LEU A 4 13.78 7.50 1.51
CA LEU A 4 12.65 7.41 0.56
C LEU A 4 12.28 5.95 0.24
N SER A 5 13.21 5.01 0.38
CA SER A 5 12.92 3.58 0.22
C SER A 5 11.93 3.02 1.25
N GLU A 6 11.54 3.78 2.26
CA GLU A 6 10.53 3.38 3.24
C GLU A 6 9.09 3.52 2.70
N TYR A 7 8.85 4.33 1.67
CA TYR A 7 7.50 4.59 1.14
C TYR A 7 7.15 3.70 -0.07
N HIS A 8 5.89 3.23 -0.14
CA HIS A 8 5.39 2.38 -1.23
C HIS A 8 5.91 2.74 -2.62
N PRO A 9 5.80 4.00 -3.08
CA PRO A 9 6.15 4.32 -4.46
C PRO A 9 7.59 4.01 -4.84
N TYR A 10 8.52 4.00 -3.87
CA TYR A 10 9.94 3.76 -4.13
C TYR A 10 10.33 2.30 -3.97
N TRP A 11 9.93 1.64 -2.88
CA TRP A 11 10.30 0.24 -2.70
C TRP A 11 9.54 -0.67 -3.67
N SER A 12 8.28 -0.38 -4.02
CA SER A 12 7.55 -1.14 -5.04
C SER A 12 8.20 -1.00 -6.42
N ALA A 13 8.69 0.19 -6.77
CA ALA A 13 9.46 0.40 -7.99
C ALA A 13 10.78 -0.38 -8.01
N ASP A 14 11.45 -0.50 -6.86
CA ASP A 14 12.64 -1.35 -6.74
C ASP A 14 12.30 -2.83 -6.94
N LEU A 15 11.21 -3.32 -6.34
CA LEU A 15 10.73 -4.69 -6.54
C LEU A 15 10.40 -4.97 -8.00
N ALA A 16 9.68 -4.07 -8.67
CA ALA A 16 9.36 -4.20 -10.10
C ALA A 16 10.63 -4.28 -10.96
N ARG A 17 11.62 -3.42 -10.69
CA ARG A 17 12.92 -3.45 -11.38
C ARG A 17 13.68 -4.76 -11.14
N ARG A 18 13.65 -5.28 -9.90
CA ARG A 18 14.25 -6.56 -9.56
C ARG A 18 13.53 -7.72 -10.26
N TYR A 19 12.20 -7.66 -10.36
CA TYR A 19 11.38 -8.63 -11.09
C TYR A 19 11.79 -8.67 -12.56
N ASP A 20 11.85 -7.52 -13.23
CA ASP A 20 12.23 -7.44 -14.65
C ASP A 20 13.63 -7.99 -14.91
N LYS A 21 14.58 -7.63 -14.03
CA LYS A 21 15.95 -8.16 -14.09
C LYS A 21 15.94 -9.69 -13.95
N ARG A 22 15.25 -10.22 -12.93
CA ARG A 22 15.17 -11.66 -12.69
C ARG A 22 14.49 -12.40 -13.84
N ALA A 23 13.42 -11.84 -14.39
CA ALA A 23 12.68 -12.41 -15.51
C ALA A 23 13.58 -12.50 -16.76
N SER A 24 14.42 -11.50 -16.99
CA SER A 24 15.43 -11.53 -18.06
C SER A 24 16.48 -12.62 -17.83
N GLU A 25 17.04 -12.72 -16.63
CA GLU A 25 18.01 -13.77 -16.25
C GLU A 25 17.45 -15.19 -16.45
N VAL A 26 16.21 -15.40 -16.02
CA VAL A 26 15.50 -16.68 -16.17
C VAL A 26 15.29 -16.99 -17.65
N ARG A 27 14.81 -16.02 -18.46
CA ARG A 27 14.66 -16.20 -19.91
C ARG A 27 15.97 -16.54 -20.62
N MET A 28 17.08 -15.92 -20.24
CA MET A 28 18.39 -16.24 -20.81
C MET A 28 18.82 -17.66 -20.44
N THR A 29 18.64 -18.05 -19.19
CA THR A 29 18.98 -19.39 -18.68
C THR A 29 18.13 -20.49 -19.35
N LEU A 30 16.85 -20.21 -19.60
CA LEU A 30 15.94 -21.12 -20.31
C LEU A 30 16.28 -21.28 -21.81
N ARG A 31 17.00 -20.32 -22.41
CA ARG A 31 17.46 -20.45 -23.80
C ARG A 31 18.73 -21.28 -23.92
N SER A 32 19.51 -21.42 -22.84
CA SER A 32 20.83 -22.05 -22.86
C SER A 32 20.88 -23.49 -22.33
N ASN A 33 19.83 -23.98 -21.67
CA ASN A 33 19.87 -25.24 -20.90
C ASN A 33 19.04 -26.39 -21.53
N ALA A 34 19.26 -27.61 -21.01
CA ALA A 34 18.49 -28.81 -21.38
C ALA A 34 17.15 -28.87 -20.62
N ALA A 35 16.14 -29.53 -21.22
CA ALA A 35 14.74 -29.53 -20.77
C ALA A 35 14.51 -29.88 -19.27
N ILE A 36 15.27 -30.81 -18.68
CA ILE A 36 15.13 -31.19 -17.26
C ILE A 36 15.59 -30.07 -16.31
N SER A 37 16.56 -29.24 -16.73
CA SER A 37 16.97 -28.06 -15.97
C SER A 37 15.95 -26.91 -16.10
N HIS A 38 15.10 -26.92 -17.13
CA HIS A 38 14.07 -25.90 -17.33
C HIS A 38 12.94 -26.03 -16.33
N GLU A 39 12.40 -27.24 -16.18
CA GLU A 39 11.29 -27.49 -15.26
C GLU A 39 11.67 -27.17 -13.81
N ARG A 40 12.86 -27.60 -13.36
CA ARG A 40 13.36 -27.27 -12.02
C ARG A 40 13.53 -25.77 -11.79
N LEU A 41 14.02 -25.04 -12.79
CA LEU A 41 14.16 -23.59 -12.71
C LEU A 41 12.81 -22.91 -12.62
N LEU A 42 11.84 -23.31 -13.46
CA LEU A 42 10.49 -22.75 -13.41
C LEU A 42 9.83 -23.03 -12.05
N VAL A 43 9.89 -24.26 -11.54
CA VAL A 43 9.34 -24.58 -10.21
C VAL A 43 9.99 -23.71 -9.11
N ALA A 44 11.29 -23.43 -9.20
CA ALA A 44 11.96 -22.56 -8.23
C ALA A 44 11.55 -21.08 -8.35
N GLU A 45 11.27 -20.58 -9.56
CA GLU A 45 10.92 -19.16 -9.77
C GLU A 45 9.45 -18.84 -9.52
N TYR A 46 8.55 -19.76 -9.86
CA TYR A 46 7.10 -19.60 -9.68
C TYR A 46 6.63 -20.11 -8.31
N GLY A 47 7.45 -20.89 -7.61
CA GLY A 47 7.18 -21.36 -6.26
C GLY A 47 5.96 -22.28 -6.19
N SER A 48 5.23 -22.20 -5.06
CA SER A 48 4.01 -22.96 -4.79
C SER A 48 2.73 -22.24 -5.22
N MET A 49 2.84 -21.06 -5.85
CA MET A 49 1.70 -20.26 -6.26
C MET A 49 0.87 -21.02 -7.30
N SER A 50 -0.45 -21.09 -7.13
CA SER A 50 -1.31 -21.64 -8.18
C SER A 50 -1.29 -20.73 -9.40
N ARG A 51 -1.69 -21.26 -10.56
CA ARG A 51 -1.78 -20.44 -11.78
C ARG A 51 -2.77 -19.29 -11.60
N GLU A 52 -3.91 -19.58 -10.99
CA GLU A 52 -4.97 -18.61 -10.71
C GLU A 52 -4.49 -17.51 -9.77
N GLU A 53 -3.72 -17.88 -8.73
CA GLU A 53 -3.10 -16.90 -7.84
C GLU A 53 -2.07 -16.06 -8.61
N PHE A 54 -1.22 -16.68 -9.42
CA PHE A 54 -0.22 -15.95 -10.20
C PHE A 54 -0.85 -14.92 -11.16
N ASP A 55 -1.88 -15.31 -11.90
CA ASP A 55 -2.60 -14.42 -12.81
C ASP A 55 -3.26 -13.26 -12.04
N LEU A 56 -3.86 -13.54 -10.88
CA LEU A 56 -4.39 -12.50 -9.98
C LEU A 56 -3.28 -11.54 -9.50
N ARG A 57 -2.13 -12.07 -9.05
CA ARG A 57 -1.01 -11.24 -8.60
C ARG A 57 -0.46 -10.35 -9.72
N VAL A 58 -0.46 -10.82 -10.96
CA VAL A 58 -0.10 -9.99 -12.13
C VAL A 58 -1.06 -8.82 -12.30
N ASP A 59 -2.38 -9.04 -12.19
CA ASP A 59 -3.36 -7.98 -12.36
C ASP A 59 -3.36 -6.98 -11.19
N LEU A 60 -3.14 -7.46 -9.97
CA LEU A 60 -2.92 -6.62 -8.80
C LEU A 60 -1.63 -5.80 -8.92
N ALA A 61 -0.52 -6.39 -9.39
CA ALA A 61 0.73 -5.67 -9.63
C ALA A 61 0.56 -4.57 -10.69
N LYS A 62 -0.19 -4.82 -11.77
CA LYS A 62 -0.55 -3.78 -12.76
C LYS A 62 -1.37 -2.67 -12.11
N THR A 63 -2.30 -3.00 -11.23
CA THR A 63 -3.11 -2.02 -10.50
C THR A 63 -2.23 -1.12 -9.64
N ALA A 64 -1.32 -1.71 -8.85
CA ALA A 64 -0.33 -0.97 -8.07
C ALA A 64 0.57 -0.09 -8.94
N ASP A 65 1.01 -0.60 -10.11
CA ASP A 65 1.80 0.17 -11.05
C ASP A 65 1.03 1.37 -11.61
N VAL A 66 -0.23 1.20 -12.03
CA VAL A 66 -1.07 2.30 -12.52
C VAL A 66 -1.22 3.40 -11.46
N LEU A 67 -1.53 3.04 -10.21
CA LEU A 67 -1.62 3.99 -9.10
C LEU A 67 -0.31 4.76 -8.91
N ARG A 68 0.81 4.05 -8.91
CA ARG A 68 2.15 4.63 -8.79
C ARG A 68 2.48 5.54 -9.98
N GLN A 69 2.12 5.17 -11.21
CA GLN A 69 2.35 5.99 -12.40
C GLN A 69 1.54 7.28 -12.34
N ARG A 70 0.26 7.22 -11.96
CA ARG A 70 -0.59 8.41 -11.79
C ARG A 70 0.00 9.38 -10.77
N TRP A 71 0.45 8.85 -9.63
CA TRP A 71 1.20 9.61 -8.63
C TRP A 71 2.51 10.20 -9.17
N LEU A 72 3.27 9.44 -9.98
CA LEU A 72 4.52 9.91 -10.60
C LEU A 72 4.32 11.03 -11.62
N THR A 73 3.21 11.00 -12.36
CA THR A 73 2.84 12.01 -13.35
C THR A 73 2.23 13.27 -12.72
N GLY A 74 1.73 13.17 -11.50
CA GLY A 74 1.35 14.32 -10.69
C GLY A 74 2.57 15.01 -10.06
N SER A 75 2.39 15.55 -8.87
CA SER A 75 3.45 16.24 -8.11
C SER A 75 4.35 15.33 -7.28
N ARG A 76 4.01 14.03 -7.17
CA ARG A 76 4.66 13.07 -6.27
C ARG A 76 4.54 13.45 -4.79
N THR A 77 3.44 14.07 -4.42
CA THR A 77 3.17 14.46 -3.02
C THR A 77 3.08 13.24 -2.11
N ILE A 78 3.83 13.27 -1.01
CA ILE A 78 3.77 12.29 0.08
C ILE A 78 3.27 12.99 1.33
N VAL A 79 2.21 12.45 1.91
CA VAL A 79 1.69 12.85 3.21
C VAL A 79 2.10 11.77 4.22
N ASP A 80 3.03 12.10 5.12
CA ASP A 80 3.51 11.18 6.15
C ASP A 80 3.27 11.79 7.56
N PRO A 81 2.19 11.41 8.27
CA PRO A 81 1.82 11.96 9.56
C PRO A 81 2.88 11.79 10.66
N SER A 82 3.84 10.87 10.48
CA SER A 82 4.95 10.67 11.42
C SER A 82 6.14 11.59 11.15
N MET A 83 6.16 12.27 10.00
CA MET A 83 6.92 13.51 9.87
C MET A 83 6.15 14.58 10.65
N ASN A 84 6.86 15.43 11.39
CA ASN A 84 6.22 16.48 12.19
C ASN A 84 5.63 17.53 11.23
N LEU A 85 4.46 17.22 10.67
CA LEU A 85 3.82 17.98 9.60
C LEU A 85 3.04 19.20 10.14
N GLY A 86 3.20 19.50 11.43
CA GLY A 86 2.45 20.54 12.12
C GLY A 86 1.00 20.14 12.40
N PRO A 87 0.26 20.97 13.15
CA PRO A 87 -1.16 20.74 13.47
C PRO A 87 -2.10 20.90 12.26
N ASP A 88 -1.58 21.27 11.09
CA ASP A 88 -2.36 21.79 9.95
C ASP A 88 -2.67 20.77 8.86
N LEU A 89 -2.49 19.48 9.12
CA LEU A 89 -2.95 18.42 8.22
C LEU A 89 -4.24 17.89 8.80
N THR A 90 -5.34 18.55 8.48
CA THR A 90 -6.71 18.06 8.72
C THR A 90 -7.19 17.25 7.51
N GLY A 91 -8.25 16.46 7.69
CA GLY A 91 -8.91 15.78 6.55
C GLY A 91 -9.22 16.74 5.40
N ASP A 92 -9.56 18.00 5.70
CA ASP A 92 -9.82 19.07 4.73
C ASP A 92 -8.60 19.42 3.86
N ARG A 93 -7.38 19.37 4.42
CA ARG A 93 -6.16 19.66 3.64
C ARG A 93 -5.78 18.47 2.77
N LEU A 94 -6.00 17.25 3.26
CA LEU A 94 -5.81 16.04 2.46
C LEU A 94 -6.81 15.99 1.30
N LEU A 95 -8.07 16.36 1.56
CA LEU A 95 -9.10 16.62 0.55
C LEU A 95 -8.65 17.66 -0.47
N GLY A 96 -8.18 18.82 -0.02
CA GLY A 96 -7.71 19.89 -0.91
C GLY A 96 -6.55 19.45 -1.81
N LEU A 97 -5.61 18.67 -1.28
CA LEU A 97 -4.50 18.11 -2.07
C LEU A 97 -5.00 17.05 -3.06
N ALA A 98 -5.72 16.04 -2.57
CA ALA A 98 -6.26 14.95 -3.38
C ALA A 98 -7.24 15.41 -4.48
N ALA A 99 -7.94 16.52 -4.25
CA ALA A 99 -8.84 17.12 -5.23
C ALA A 99 -8.09 17.76 -6.41
N SER A 100 -6.82 18.15 -6.20
CA SER A 100 -5.98 18.81 -7.21
C SER A 100 -5.00 17.88 -7.91
N GLU A 101 -4.55 16.82 -7.22
CA GLU A 101 -3.53 15.92 -7.73
C GLU A 101 -3.53 14.55 -7.00
N PRO A 102 -3.01 13.49 -7.64
CA PRO A 102 -2.81 12.22 -6.96
C PRO A 102 -1.75 12.31 -5.86
N ILE A 103 -2.09 11.82 -4.67
CA ILE A 103 -1.22 11.81 -3.49
C ILE A 103 -0.98 10.39 -2.99
N TYR A 104 0.12 10.21 -2.24
CA TYR A 104 0.35 9.00 -1.45
C TYR A 104 0.39 9.36 0.04
N VAL A 105 -0.43 8.71 0.84
CA VAL A 105 -0.53 8.86 2.29
C VAL A 105 0.18 7.67 2.94
N HIS A 106 1.31 7.93 3.59
CA HIS A 106 2.03 6.92 4.33
C HIS A 106 1.41 6.74 5.72
N LEU A 107 1.04 5.52 6.08
CA LEU A 107 0.44 5.23 7.38
C LEU A 107 1.47 4.74 8.40
N GLY A 108 2.61 4.22 7.94
CA GLY A 108 3.77 3.87 8.76
C GLY A 108 3.50 2.97 9.95
N ALA A 109 4.33 3.06 10.99
CA ALA A 109 4.22 2.24 12.21
C ALA A 109 2.92 2.49 13.00
N SER A 110 2.23 3.62 12.79
CA SER A 110 0.90 3.87 13.36
C SER A 110 -0.16 2.90 12.85
N ALA A 111 0.03 2.30 11.67
CA ALA A 111 -0.85 1.29 11.13
C ALA A 111 -0.49 -0.16 11.54
N THR A 112 0.54 -0.36 12.39
CA THR A 112 0.96 -1.70 12.84
C THR A 112 -0.16 -2.47 13.56
N VAL A 113 -1.14 -1.76 14.14
CA VAL A 113 -2.31 -2.36 14.80
C VAL A 113 -3.25 -3.06 13.80
N TYR A 114 -3.13 -2.77 12.50
CA TYR A 114 -3.98 -3.26 11.43
C TYR A 114 -3.29 -4.32 10.56
N ALA A 115 -2.19 -4.89 11.04
CA ALA A 115 -1.49 -5.95 10.35
C ALA A 115 -2.26 -7.28 10.46
N ALA A 116 -2.63 -7.88 9.32
CA ALA A 116 -2.91 -9.31 9.31
C ALA A 116 -1.58 -10.06 9.53
N GLU A 117 -1.61 -11.32 10.00
CA GLU A 117 -0.43 -12.03 10.53
C GLU A 117 0.85 -11.96 9.67
N ASN A 118 0.73 -11.72 8.34
CA ASN A 118 1.86 -11.65 7.42
C ASN A 118 1.87 -10.42 6.47
N ILE A 119 1.03 -9.40 6.69
CA ILE A 119 1.01 -8.17 5.88
C ILE A 119 0.90 -6.92 6.75
N LEU A 120 1.70 -5.90 6.44
CA LEU A 120 1.66 -4.59 7.08
C LEU A 120 0.94 -3.61 6.17
N LEU A 121 -0.03 -2.88 6.71
CA LEU A 121 -0.59 -1.72 6.02
C LEU A 121 0.49 -0.64 5.85
N ASP A 122 0.81 -0.27 4.61
CA ASP A 122 1.90 0.67 4.30
C ASP A 122 1.36 2.08 4.01
N GLY A 123 0.34 2.19 3.16
CA GLY A 123 -0.24 3.49 2.82
C GLY A 123 -1.44 3.42 1.85
N LEU A 124 -1.89 4.60 1.42
CA LEU A 124 -2.95 4.76 0.42
C LEU A 124 -2.53 5.73 -0.69
N TYR A 125 -2.82 5.37 -1.93
CA TYR A 125 -2.93 6.31 -3.04
C TYR A 125 -4.33 6.91 -3.06
N ILE A 126 -4.45 8.22 -3.24
CA ILE A 126 -5.74 8.91 -3.34
C ILE A 126 -5.67 9.88 -4.52
N GLU A 127 -6.70 9.87 -5.37
CA GLU A 127 -6.83 10.80 -6.48
C GLU A 127 -8.30 11.14 -6.75
N ARG A 128 -8.56 12.35 -7.24
CA ARG A 128 -9.85 12.71 -7.83
C ARG A 128 -9.92 12.19 -9.28
N LEU A 129 -10.97 11.45 -9.59
CA LEU A 129 -11.23 10.88 -10.92
C LEU A 129 -12.23 11.70 -11.72
N SER A 130 -13.11 12.43 -11.04
CA SER A 130 -14.11 13.29 -11.67
C SER A 130 -13.46 14.54 -12.27
N ARG A 131 -14.04 15.02 -13.37
CA ARG A 131 -13.60 16.27 -13.99
C ARG A 131 -14.20 17.47 -13.27
N ASP A 132 -13.62 18.65 -13.51
CA ASP A 132 -14.17 19.89 -12.97
C ASP A 132 -15.63 20.10 -13.44
N GLY A 133 -16.51 20.27 -12.46
CA GLY A 133 -17.95 20.44 -12.68
C GLY A 133 -18.78 19.15 -12.64
N GLU A 134 -18.17 17.99 -12.45
CA GLU A 134 -18.86 16.72 -12.19
C GLU A 134 -18.97 16.45 -10.67
N ALA A 135 -19.86 15.53 -10.30
CA ALA A 135 -19.91 15.04 -8.91
C ALA A 135 -18.57 14.42 -8.53
N ASP A 136 -18.09 14.72 -7.32
CA ASP A 136 -16.79 14.23 -6.88
C ASP A 136 -16.75 12.71 -6.82
N MET A 137 -15.68 12.14 -7.38
CA MET A 137 -15.38 10.72 -7.33
C MET A 137 -13.89 10.57 -7.07
N PHE A 138 -13.54 9.81 -6.04
CA PHE A 138 -12.16 9.57 -5.64
C PHE A 138 -11.80 8.11 -5.81
N GLY A 139 -10.63 7.86 -6.38
CA GLY A 139 -9.99 6.56 -6.43
C GLY A 139 -9.06 6.39 -5.25
N MET A 140 -9.12 5.24 -4.59
CA MET A 140 -8.32 4.94 -3.42
C MET A 140 -7.65 3.58 -3.54
N GLY A 141 -6.31 3.56 -3.54
CA GLY A 141 -5.51 2.35 -3.60
C GLY A 141 -4.81 2.08 -2.29
N VAL A 142 -5.32 1.15 -1.49
CA VAL A 142 -4.69 0.66 -0.26
C VAL A 142 -3.57 -0.29 -0.62
N VAL A 143 -2.37 -0.02 -0.13
CA VAL A 143 -1.18 -0.85 -0.38
C VAL A 143 -0.56 -1.34 0.91
N CYS A 144 -0.10 -2.58 0.87
CA CYS A 144 0.50 -3.26 1.99
C CYS A 144 1.90 -3.76 1.66
N ARG A 145 2.74 -3.81 2.68
CA ARG A 145 4.05 -4.43 2.65
C ARG A 145 3.94 -5.81 3.28
N PRO A 146 4.20 -6.91 2.55
CA PRO A 146 4.22 -8.22 3.18
C PRO A 146 5.42 -8.34 4.14
N PHE A 147 5.23 -9.06 5.25
CA PHE A 147 6.28 -9.41 6.21
C PHE A 147 7.21 -10.46 5.59
N VAL A 148 8.01 -10.09 4.60
CA VAL A 148 9.02 -11.01 4.05
C VAL A 148 10.40 -10.46 4.32
N GLN A 149 11.26 -11.32 4.86
CA GLN A 149 12.64 -11.04 5.19
C GLN A 149 13.40 -10.59 3.94
N ALA A 150 14.26 -9.60 4.12
CA ALA A 150 15.19 -9.13 3.11
C ALA A 150 16.24 -10.21 2.80
N ASP A 151 15.85 -11.27 2.10
CA ASP A 151 16.77 -12.21 1.49
C ASP A 151 17.14 -11.73 0.08
N HIS A 152 18.40 -11.91 -0.29
CA HIS A 152 18.95 -11.49 -1.57
C HIS A 152 18.52 -12.42 -2.73
N ARG A 153 17.83 -13.53 -2.44
CA ARG A 153 17.41 -14.56 -3.41
C ARG A 153 15.89 -14.67 -3.59
N MET A 154 15.22 -13.54 -3.75
CA MET A 154 13.77 -13.54 -4.06
C MET A 154 13.51 -14.13 -5.45
N SER A 155 12.57 -15.07 -5.53
CA SER A 155 12.05 -15.63 -6.78
C SER A 155 11.17 -14.63 -7.54
N LEU A 156 10.79 -14.94 -8.79
CA LEU A 156 9.77 -14.16 -9.51
C LEU A 156 8.45 -14.08 -8.74
N ALA A 157 8.01 -15.19 -8.14
CA ALA A 157 6.80 -15.22 -7.34
C ALA A 157 6.90 -14.32 -6.10
N ASP A 158 8.04 -14.33 -5.38
CA ASP A 158 8.23 -13.49 -4.19
C ASP A 158 8.23 -12.00 -4.55
N LEU A 159 8.90 -11.64 -5.65
CA LEU A 159 8.97 -10.27 -6.15
C LEU A 159 7.58 -9.79 -6.61
N LEU A 160 6.84 -10.66 -7.31
CA LEU A 160 5.48 -10.38 -7.76
C LEU A 160 4.51 -10.22 -6.58
N TYR A 161 4.57 -11.11 -5.60
CA TYR A 161 3.78 -11.02 -4.38
C TYR A 161 4.06 -9.72 -3.63
N GLY A 162 5.34 -9.36 -3.48
CA GLY A 162 5.79 -8.15 -2.81
C GLY A 162 5.19 -6.86 -3.37
N GLN A 163 4.95 -6.78 -4.69
CA GLN A 163 4.41 -5.59 -5.36
C GLN A 163 2.89 -5.61 -5.56
N SER A 164 2.21 -6.71 -5.19
CA SER A 164 0.80 -6.94 -5.56
C SER A 164 -0.16 -7.01 -4.38
N VAL A 165 0.28 -6.70 -3.16
CA VAL A 165 -0.63 -6.60 -2.02
C VAL A 165 -1.33 -5.23 -2.04
N VAL A 166 -2.42 -5.16 -2.81
CA VAL A 166 -3.16 -3.91 -3.09
C VAL A 166 -4.65 -4.17 -3.23
N SER A 167 -5.46 -3.26 -2.71
CA SER A 167 -6.89 -3.16 -3.00
C SER A 167 -7.22 -1.76 -3.50
N TYR A 168 -8.15 -1.65 -4.45
CA TYR A 168 -8.59 -0.40 -5.03
C TYR A 168 -10.10 -0.24 -4.92
N GLY A 169 -10.53 0.92 -4.45
CA GLY A 169 -11.93 1.27 -4.29
C GLY A 169 -12.24 2.68 -4.78
N LEU A 170 -13.53 2.95 -4.95
CA LEU A 170 -14.09 4.22 -5.36
C LEU A 170 -14.98 4.78 -4.26
N THR A 171 -14.93 6.09 -4.05
CA THR A 171 -15.81 6.76 -3.10
C THR A 171 -16.22 8.15 -3.60
N PRO A 172 -17.48 8.58 -3.39
CA PRO A 172 -17.90 9.92 -3.78
C PRO A 172 -17.38 11.03 -2.82
N SER A 173 -16.78 10.66 -1.69
CA SER A 173 -16.33 11.62 -0.67
C SER A 173 -15.16 11.05 0.13
N LEU A 174 -14.24 11.89 0.60
CA LEU A 174 -13.20 11.47 1.57
C LEU A 174 -13.65 11.70 3.03
N ASN A 175 -14.94 11.86 3.29
CA ASN A 175 -15.47 11.90 4.65
C ASN A 175 -15.38 10.51 5.30
N ALA A 176 -15.22 10.47 6.63
CA ALA A 176 -15.08 9.22 7.38
C ALA A 176 -16.30 8.27 7.26
N ASP A 177 -17.48 8.80 6.95
CA ASP A 177 -18.74 8.06 6.78
C ASP A 177 -19.05 7.70 5.32
N ALA A 178 -18.13 7.98 4.38
CA ALA A 178 -18.35 7.70 2.98
C ALA A 178 -18.32 6.20 2.68
N ASP A 179 -19.29 5.74 1.90
CA ASP A 179 -19.30 4.38 1.36
C ASP A 179 -18.18 4.22 0.33
N ILE A 180 -17.55 3.04 0.35
CA ILE A 180 -16.45 2.68 -0.55
C ILE A 180 -16.87 1.45 -1.36
N ASP A 181 -16.92 1.61 -2.68
CA ASP A 181 -17.13 0.50 -3.61
C ASP A 181 -15.79 -0.10 -4.00
N VAL A 182 -15.49 -1.31 -3.50
CA VAL A 182 -14.21 -1.99 -3.76
C VAL A 182 -14.26 -2.64 -5.15
N VAL A 183 -13.46 -2.12 -6.07
CA VAL A 183 -13.41 -2.57 -7.47
C VAL A 183 -12.41 -3.72 -7.65
N VAL A 184 -11.28 -3.64 -6.96
CA VAL A 184 -10.20 -4.64 -7.00
C VAL A 184 -9.80 -4.96 -5.57
N LYS A 185 -9.73 -6.25 -5.22
CA LYS A 185 -9.47 -6.69 -3.86
C LYS A 185 -8.41 -7.78 -3.84
N ASP A 186 -7.34 -7.54 -3.08
CA ASP A 186 -6.46 -8.64 -2.67
C ASP A 186 -7.18 -9.52 -1.65
N PRO A 187 -7.18 -10.86 -1.80
CA PRO A 187 -7.76 -11.76 -0.80
C PRO A 187 -7.19 -11.60 0.62
N ALA A 188 -5.97 -11.08 0.75
CA ALA A 188 -5.34 -10.80 2.03
C ALA A 188 -5.84 -9.51 2.70
N LEU A 189 -6.59 -8.68 1.97
CA LEU A 189 -7.16 -7.42 2.46
C LEU A 189 -8.68 -7.56 2.57
N ASP A 190 -9.20 -7.68 3.79
CA ASP A 190 -10.65 -7.69 4.01
C ASP A 190 -11.24 -6.27 3.96
N ASP A 191 -12.58 -6.18 3.87
CA ASP A 191 -13.27 -4.88 3.78
C ASP A 191 -13.07 -4.03 5.05
N PRO A 192 -13.07 -4.61 6.27
CA PRO A 192 -12.70 -3.89 7.48
C PRO A 192 -11.31 -3.26 7.42
N LEU A 193 -10.29 -3.97 6.91
CA LEU A 193 -8.93 -3.45 6.80
C LEU A 193 -8.86 -2.31 5.78
N PHE A 194 -9.56 -2.43 4.64
CA PHE A 194 -9.67 -1.35 3.67
C PHE A 194 -10.26 -0.09 4.31
N HIS A 195 -11.43 -0.24 4.94
CA HIS A 195 -12.13 0.88 5.58
C HIS A 195 -11.29 1.48 6.71
N THR A 196 -10.61 0.65 7.49
CA THR A 196 -9.71 1.11 8.55
C THR A 196 -8.52 1.88 8.00
N ALA A 197 -7.94 1.44 6.89
CA ALA A 197 -6.85 2.14 6.22
C ALA A 197 -7.30 3.53 5.72
N PHE A 198 -8.50 3.61 5.16
CA PHE A 198 -9.13 4.86 4.77
C PHE A 198 -9.37 5.79 5.99
N LEU A 199 -9.99 5.27 7.05
CA LEU A 199 -10.19 6.02 8.29
C LEU A 199 -8.85 6.47 8.89
N ALA A 200 -7.79 5.66 8.84
CA ALA A 200 -6.47 6.06 9.33
C ALA A 200 -5.86 7.18 8.47
N ALA A 201 -6.08 7.17 7.15
CA ALA A 201 -5.65 8.25 6.27
C ALA A 201 -6.42 9.55 6.52
N VAL A 202 -7.74 9.48 6.70
CA VAL A 202 -8.60 10.66 6.91
C VAL A 202 -8.52 11.18 8.35
N ASN A 203 -8.58 10.29 9.34
CA ASN A 203 -8.59 10.61 10.77
C ASN A 203 -7.20 10.65 11.41
N GLY A 204 -6.22 9.86 10.97
CA GLY A 204 -4.85 9.92 11.49
C GLY A 204 -4.14 11.23 11.12
N VAL A 205 -4.63 11.88 10.07
CA VAL A 205 -4.36 13.27 9.72
C VAL A 205 -5.04 14.20 10.75
N ALA A 206 -6.32 14.01 11.08
CA ALA A 206 -7.00 14.77 12.14
C ALA A 206 -6.54 14.47 13.61
N GLY A 207 -5.84 13.34 13.83
CA GLY A 207 -5.68 12.68 15.14
C GLY A 207 -4.49 13.12 15.99
N ASN A 208 -3.65 14.06 15.52
CA ASN A 208 -2.71 14.75 16.41
C ASN A 208 -3.39 15.84 17.25
N VAL A 209 -4.72 15.95 17.19
CA VAL A 209 -5.53 16.85 18.02
C VAL A 209 -6.44 16.06 18.96
N ALA A 210 -5.89 15.15 19.76
CA ALA A 210 -6.39 14.84 21.11
C ALA A 210 -5.51 13.75 21.72
N GLY A 211 -4.97 14.03 22.91
CA GLY A 211 -4.33 13.01 23.72
C GLY A 211 -5.23 11.79 23.88
N PHE A 212 -4.72 10.62 23.49
CA PHE A 212 -5.08 9.41 24.19
C PHE A 212 -4.69 9.63 25.65
N GLY A 213 -5.70 9.88 26.47
CA GLY A 213 -5.54 10.07 27.90
C GLY A 213 -4.67 8.95 28.46
N ASN A 214 -3.61 9.36 29.15
CA ASN A 214 -2.98 8.51 30.14
C ASN A 214 -4.05 8.09 31.14
N GLY A 215 -4.69 6.95 30.87
CA GLY A 215 -5.37 6.15 31.87
C GLY A 215 -4.32 5.56 32.81
N ALA A 216 -3.65 6.43 33.57
CA ALA A 216 -2.93 6.02 34.76
C ALA A 216 -3.96 5.41 35.72
N PRO A 217 -3.74 4.21 36.26
CA PRO A 217 -4.59 3.72 37.33
C PRO A 217 -4.39 4.65 38.53
N VAL A 218 -5.45 5.35 38.93
CA VAL A 218 -5.50 6.05 40.21
C VAL A 218 -5.38 4.98 41.30
N ARG A 219 -4.14 4.74 41.74
CA ARG A 219 -3.87 4.01 42.98
C ARG A 219 -4.46 4.84 44.11
N GLY A 220 -5.52 4.31 44.71
CA GLY A 220 -6.05 4.81 45.97
C GLY A 220 -4.95 4.82 47.03
N GLY A 221 -4.65 6.01 47.51
CA GLY A 221 -3.86 6.24 48.72
C GLY A 221 -4.71 7.06 49.67
N PHE A 222 -5.42 6.39 50.58
CA PHE A 222 -5.82 7.00 51.84
C PHE A 222 -4.66 6.81 52.82
N SER A 223 -4.22 7.90 53.42
CA SER A 223 -3.42 7.90 54.65
C SER A 223 -3.76 9.15 55.42
N LEU A 224 -4.64 9.00 56.42
CA LEU A 224 -4.47 9.40 57.81
C LEU A 224 -5.36 8.48 58.65
#